data_AF-A0A5P0ZNZ3-F1
#
_entry.id   AF-A0A5P0ZNZ3-F1
#
_cell.length_a   1.000
_cell.length_b   1.000
_cell.length_c   1.000
_cell.angle_alpha   90.00
_cell.angle_beta   90.00
_cell.angle_gamma   90.00
#
_symmetry.space_group_name_H-M   'P 1'
#
loop_
_entity.id
_entity.type
_entity.pdbx_description
1 polymer ?
#
loop_
_entity_poly.entity_id
_entity_poly.type
_entity_poly.pdbx_seq_one_letter_code
_entity_poly.pdbx_strand_id
1 'polypeptide(L)'
;MKTRIMIYVDDVDMSVEFWTDEFGAKVVARQTLNGGYQNVIVGISQEVELSIFPKDYIRIYSPEVSETVPSLVFVSDDFDRLHDELISAGEITEVNGALTFNFQDPEGNYFVVVMGLTLRTLENDTIVSVLSFEKTVSETKRILKKGYHHIKYKVVNNPDEIDRIIQLADIIPDDVSIRIDPNQSLNYFQTMEMINALDESTLNVEFIEQPVKSINYEDMKRISRQTKIPIIADESVFNLEDAKRIIENHYGSAINIKLIKSGGPLEVIELATFAKRHDVDCLFGCTIEANISMTMSAYLSAGLSNVKYIDLDGLDYIADSPFIGGIKDDHGQIMIPKQDNGLGISLLPNEALKYISDFINNYEV
;
A
#
# COMPACT_ATOMS: atom_id res chain seq x y z
N MET A 1 4.07 -20.88 6.99
CA MET A 1 5.39 -21.07 6.39
C MET A 1 5.18 -21.56 4.96
N LYS A 2 5.60 -20.79 3.96
CA LYS A 2 5.63 -21.28 2.58
C LYS A 2 6.99 -21.96 2.35
N THR A 3 6.96 -23.13 1.73
CA THR A 3 8.16 -23.89 1.38
C THR A 3 8.36 -23.78 -0.12
N ARG A 4 9.54 -23.34 -0.54
CA ARG A 4 9.88 -23.26 -1.95
C ARG A 4 11.00 -24.24 -2.26
N ILE A 5 10.80 -25.06 -3.28
CA ILE A 5 11.74 -26.09 -3.71
C ILE A 5 12.46 -25.58 -4.95
N MET A 6 13.80 -25.52 -4.91
CA MET A 6 14.58 -25.13 -6.08
C MET A 6 14.85 -26.33 -6.97
N ILE A 7 14.48 -26.24 -8.26
CA ILE A 7 14.83 -27.27 -9.24
C ILE A 7 15.73 -26.68 -10.30
N TYR A 8 16.81 -27.41 -10.62
CA TYR A 8 17.82 -27.00 -11.57
C TYR A 8 17.67 -27.83 -12.84
N VAL A 9 17.40 -27.17 -13.95
CA VAL A 9 17.05 -27.81 -15.22
C VAL A 9 17.90 -27.27 -16.37
N ASP A 10 18.06 -28.07 -17.42
CA ASP A 10 18.75 -27.66 -18.64
C ASP A 10 17.84 -26.78 -19.52
N ASP A 11 16.52 -26.98 -19.44
CA ASP A 11 15.50 -26.21 -20.15
C ASP A 11 14.38 -25.79 -19.17
N VAL A 12 14.32 -24.48 -18.87
CA VAL A 12 13.37 -23.91 -17.91
C VAL A 12 11.96 -23.92 -18.46
N ASP A 13 11.76 -23.54 -19.73
CA ASP A 13 10.42 -23.42 -20.32
C ASP A 13 9.76 -24.79 -20.45
N MET A 14 10.51 -25.81 -20.90
CA MET A 14 10.01 -27.18 -20.96
C MET A 14 9.63 -27.71 -19.56
N SER A 15 10.39 -27.37 -18.51
CA SER A 15 10.04 -27.77 -17.15
C SER A 15 8.80 -27.02 -16.64
N VAL A 16 8.65 -25.74 -16.97
CA VAL A 16 7.45 -24.96 -16.60
C VAL A 16 6.22 -25.57 -17.24
N GLU A 17 6.26 -25.86 -18.54
CA GLU A 17 5.16 -26.48 -19.31
C GLU A 17 4.72 -27.80 -18.67
N PHE A 18 5.66 -28.67 -18.30
CA PHE A 18 5.34 -29.90 -17.57
C PHE A 18 4.57 -29.65 -16.27
N TRP A 19 5.03 -28.71 -15.43
CA TRP A 19 4.37 -28.44 -14.14
C TRP A 19 3.02 -27.75 -14.31
N THR A 20 2.86 -26.90 -15.32
CA THR A 20 1.56 -26.25 -15.58
C THR A 20 0.55 -27.24 -16.15
N ASP A 21 0.96 -28.07 -17.10
CA ASP A 21 0.05 -28.87 -17.90
C ASP A 21 -0.32 -30.18 -17.20
N GLU A 22 0.66 -30.86 -16.59
CA GLU A 22 0.44 -32.16 -15.94
C GLU A 22 -0.03 -32.02 -14.48
N PHE A 23 0.40 -30.96 -13.78
CA PHE A 23 0.14 -30.77 -12.35
C PHE A 23 -0.79 -29.60 -12.04
N GLY A 24 -1.24 -28.85 -13.06
CA GLY A 24 -2.12 -27.70 -12.88
C GLY A 24 -1.44 -26.55 -12.10
N ALA A 25 -0.10 -26.53 -12.06
CA ALA A 25 0.64 -25.48 -11.39
C ALA A 25 0.40 -24.14 -12.09
N LYS A 26 0.53 -23.03 -11.34
CA LYS A 26 0.38 -21.69 -11.91
C LYS A 26 1.72 -20.97 -11.89
N VAL A 27 2.09 -20.33 -13.01
CA VAL A 27 3.25 -19.44 -13.00
C VAL A 27 2.96 -18.25 -12.08
N VAL A 28 3.75 -18.12 -11.03
CA VAL A 28 3.66 -17.07 -10.02
C VAL A 28 4.51 -15.88 -10.42
N ALA A 29 5.72 -16.12 -10.94
CA ALA A 29 6.64 -15.08 -11.34
C ALA A 29 7.65 -15.58 -12.38
N ARG A 30 8.16 -14.64 -13.20
CA ARG A 30 9.36 -14.83 -14.04
C ARG A 30 10.36 -13.76 -13.67
N GLN A 31 11.61 -14.15 -13.44
CA GLN A 31 12.67 -13.27 -12.99
C GLN A 31 13.85 -13.38 -13.94
N THR A 32 14.32 -12.22 -14.42
CA THR A 32 15.59 -12.13 -15.14
C THR A 32 16.71 -12.06 -14.12
N LEU A 33 17.61 -13.04 -14.19
CA LEU A 33 18.78 -13.16 -13.33
C LEU A 33 20.00 -12.49 -13.97
N ASN A 34 21.05 -12.34 -13.17
CA ASN A 34 22.36 -11.90 -13.65
C ASN A 34 22.85 -12.77 -14.81
N GLY A 35 23.42 -12.14 -15.84
CA GLY A 35 23.84 -12.83 -17.06
C GLY A 35 22.69 -13.13 -18.05
N GLY A 36 21.47 -12.62 -17.80
CA GLY A 36 20.33 -12.73 -18.72
C GLY A 36 19.55 -14.05 -18.62
N TYR A 37 19.94 -14.93 -17.70
CA TYR A 37 19.24 -16.19 -17.41
C TYR A 37 17.82 -15.92 -16.88
N GLN A 38 16.90 -16.86 -17.10
CA GLN A 38 15.51 -16.76 -16.63
C GLN A 38 15.25 -17.78 -15.54
N ASN A 39 14.72 -17.32 -14.41
CA ASN A 39 14.12 -18.16 -13.38
C ASN A 39 12.59 -18.04 -13.44
N VAL A 40 11.90 -19.15 -13.24
CA VAL A 40 10.43 -19.18 -13.21
C VAL A 40 9.95 -19.84 -11.94
N ILE A 41 9.01 -19.20 -11.26
CA ILE A 41 8.38 -19.72 -10.05
C ILE A 41 6.99 -20.23 -10.41
N VAL A 42 6.70 -21.48 -10.08
CA VAL A 42 5.38 -22.10 -10.25
C VAL A 42 4.80 -22.51 -8.89
N GLY A 43 3.52 -22.21 -8.67
CA GLY A 43 2.80 -22.57 -7.44
C GLY A 43 2.11 -23.91 -7.59
N ILE A 44 2.42 -24.87 -6.71
CA ILE A 44 1.84 -26.22 -6.67
C ILE A 44 0.65 -26.26 -5.71
N SER A 45 0.78 -25.63 -4.54
CA SER A 45 -0.30 -25.45 -3.55
C SER A 45 -0.23 -24.07 -2.90
N GLN A 46 -1.05 -23.81 -1.87
CA GLN A 46 -0.95 -22.56 -1.10
C GLN A 46 0.35 -22.48 -0.28
N GLU A 47 0.94 -23.62 0.04
CA GLU A 47 2.10 -23.78 0.91
C GLU A 47 3.38 -24.16 0.16
N VAL A 48 3.27 -24.67 -1.07
CA VAL A 48 4.40 -25.21 -1.84
C VAL A 48 4.54 -24.54 -3.21
N GLU A 49 5.74 -24.05 -3.48
CA GLU A 49 6.15 -23.47 -4.76
C GLU A 49 7.42 -24.16 -5.28
N LEU A 50 7.58 -24.23 -6.60
CA LEU A 50 8.84 -24.61 -7.24
C LEU A 50 9.50 -23.38 -7.86
N SER A 51 10.81 -23.23 -7.68
CA SER A 51 11.60 -22.22 -8.37
C SER A 51 12.56 -22.92 -9.32
N ILE A 52 12.36 -22.67 -10.62
CA ILE A 52 13.00 -23.39 -11.71
C ILE A 52 14.16 -22.54 -12.24
N PHE A 53 15.40 -23.03 -12.07
CA PHE A 53 16.61 -22.32 -12.49
C PHE A 53 17.35 -23.07 -13.61
N PRO A 54 18.03 -22.36 -14.52
CA PRO A 54 18.97 -22.97 -15.45
C PRO A 54 20.18 -23.55 -14.69
N LYS A 55 20.56 -24.81 -14.97
CA LYS A 55 21.74 -25.43 -14.34
C LYS A 55 23.03 -24.66 -14.59
N ASP A 56 23.20 -24.10 -15.79
CA ASP A 56 24.42 -23.34 -16.12
C ASP A 56 24.56 -22.07 -15.27
N TYR A 57 23.44 -21.42 -14.93
CA TYR A 57 23.46 -20.30 -13.98
C TYR A 57 23.94 -20.78 -12.60
N ILE A 58 23.39 -21.87 -12.10
CA ILE A 58 23.75 -22.41 -10.78
C ILE A 58 25.21 -22.84 -10.74
N ARG A 59 25.76 -23.45 -11.81
CA ARG A 59 27.19 -23.80 -11.90
C ARG A 59 28.12 -22.60 -11.79
N ILE A 60 27.69 -21.42 -12.23
CA ILE A 60 28.49 -20.19 -12.19
C ILE A 60 28.40 -19.53 -10.82
N TYR A 61 27.19 -19.43 -10.25
CA TYR A 61 26.92 -18.58 -9.09
C TYR A 61 26.77 -19.35 -7.77
N SER A 62 26.49 -20.66 -7.80
CA SER A 62 26.35 -21.54 -6.63
C SER A 62 26.75 -22.98 -6.99
N PRO A 63 28.01 -23.20 -7.43
CA PRO A 63 28.47 -24.50 -7.95
C PRO A 63 28.29 -25.67 -6.97
N GLU A 64 28.32 -25.40 -5.67
CA GLU A 64 28.14 -26.36 -4.59
C GLU A 64 26.79 -27.09 -4.60
N VAL A 65 25.75 -26.52 -5.23
CA VAL A 65 24.42 -27.15 -5.36
C VAL A 65 24.08 -27.57 -6.78
N SER A 66 24.99 -27.36 -7.74
CA SER A 66 24.70 -27.58 -9.17
C SER A 66 24.45 -29.04 -9.57
N GLU A 67 24.91 -29.99 -8.76
CA GLU A 67 24.81 -31.44 -9.01
C GLU A 67 23.87 -32.15 -8.03
N THR A 68 23.22 -31.42 -7.11
CA THR A 68 22.25 -31.97 -6.13
C THR A 68 20.82 -31.54 -6.47
N VAL A 69 19.83 -32.35 -6.07
CA VAL A 69 18.39 -32.14 -6.28
C VAL A 69 17.68 -32.20 -4.93
N PRO A 70 16.61 -31.44 -4.68
CA PRO A 70 16.48 -29.97 -4.74
C PRO A 70 16.87 -29.29 -3.42
N SER A 71 17.44 -28.08 -3.46
CA SER A 71 17.62 -27.25 -2.27
C SER A 71 16.28 -26.66 -1.81
N LEU A 72 15.98 -26.81 -0.52
CA LEU A 72 14.78 -26.23 0.08
C LEU A 72 15.06 -24.79 0.52
N VAL A 73 14.14 -23.90 0.18
CA VAL A 73 14.09 -22.53 0.66
C VAL A 73 13.02 -22.42 1.72
N PHE A 74 13.42 -21.98 2.90
CA PHE A 74 12.54 -21.62 3.99
C PHE A 74 12.34 -20.12 4.02
N VAL A 75 11.09 -19.67 4.08
CA VAL A 75 10.76 -18.26 4.34
C VAL A 75 10.43 -18.12 5.82
N SER A 76 11.18 -17.29 6.55
CA SER A 76 11.06 -17.16 8.01
C SER A 76 11.13 -15.72 8.51
N ASP A 77 10.20 -15.36 9.40
CA ASP A 77 10.21 -14.08 10.12
C ASP A 77 11.23 -14.08 11.28
N ASP A 78 11.65 -15.26 11.76
CA ASP A 78 12.69 -15.47 12.79
C ASP A 78 14.11 -15.53 12.16
N PHE A 79 14.35 -14.76 11.11
CA PHE A 79 15.55 -14.85 10.27
C PHE A 79 16.86 -14.76 11.08
N ASP A 80 16.99 -13.73 11.92
CA ASP A 80 18.21 -13.47 12.70
C ASP A 80 18.47 -14.57 13.74
N ARG A 81 17.42 -15.02 14.45
CA ARG A 81 17.53 -16.10 15.45
C ARG A 81 17.98 -17.41 14.81
N LEU A 82 17.44 -17.74 13.63
CA LEU A 82 17.84 -18.94 12.90
C LEU A 82 19.29 -18.86 12.44
N HIS A 83 19.74 -17.68 11.99
CA HIS A 83 21.14 -17.46 11.61
C HIS A 83 22.09 -17.70 12.80
N ASP A 84 21.78 -17.12 13.96
CA ASP A 84 22.60 -17.24 15.17
C ASP A 84 22.65 -18.67 15.75
N GLU A 85 21.58 -19.44 15.63
CA GLU A 85 21.48 -20.79 16.20
C GLU A 85 22.03 -21.89 15.28
N LEU A 86 22.08 -21.66 13.97
CA LEU A 86 22.52 -22.66 12.99
C LEU A 86 24.05 -22.66 12.84
N ILE A 87 24.68 -23.76 13.29
CA ILE A 87 26.13 -23.94 13.29
C ILE A 87 26.75 -23.79 11.89
N SER A 88 26.02 -24.20 10.85
CA SER A 88 26.47 -24.17 9.45
C SER A 88 25.95 -22.96 8.67
N ALA A 89 25.40 -21.95 9.35
CA ALA A 89 24.91 -20.75 8.69
C ALA A 89 26.05 -20.00 7.98
N GLY A 90 25.85 -19.73 6.70
CA GLY A 90 26.72 -18.88 5.88
C GLY A 90 26.52 -17.40 6.13
N GLU A 91 27.21 -16.56 5.37
CA GLU A 91 27.04 -15.11 5.46
C GLU A 91 25.64 -14.67 5.00
N ILE A 92 25.07 -13.69 5.69
CA ILE A 92 23.84 -13.04 5.25
C ILE A 92 24.17 -12.20 4.01
N THR A 93 23.47 -12.46 2.91
CA THR A 93 23.62 -11.77 1.63
C THR A 93 22.26 -11.30 1.13
N GLU A 94 22.24 -10.16 0.45
CA GLU A 94 21.03 -9.63 -0.17
C GLU A 94 20.91 -10.16 -1.60
N VAL A 95 19.81 -10.87 -1.88
CA VAL A 95 19.50 -11.41 -3.22
C VAL A 95 18.12 -10.91 -3.63
N ASN A 96 18.07 -10.13 -4.71
CA ASN A 96 16.83 -9.55 -5.26
C ASN A 96 15.99 -8.78 -4.21
N GLY A 97 16.64 -8.00 -3.33
CA GLY A 97 15.96 -7.16 -2.32
C GLY A 97 15.49 -7.92 -1.07
N ALA A 98 15.85 -9.19 -0.92
CA ALA A 98 15.59 -9.97 0.28
C ALA A 98 16.89 -10.41 0.95
N LEU A 99 16.95 -10.33 2.27
CA LEU A 99 18.05 -10.90 3.05
C LEU A 99 17.94 -12.42 3.05
N THR A 100 19.05 -13.08 2.76
CA THR A 100 19.15 -14.53 2.66
C THR A 100 20.41 -15.05 3.34
N PHE A 101 20.36 -16.25 3.91
CA PHE A 101 21.56 -17.00 4.28
C PHE A 101 21.36 -18.47 3.95
N ASN A 102 22.46 -19.18 3.72
CA ASN A 102 22.44 -20.62 3.48
C ASN A 102 22.89 -21.40 4.71
N PHE A 103 22.53 -22.68 4.80
CA PHE A 103 23.10 -23.59 5.79
C PHE A 103 23.13 -25.04 5.25
N GLN A 104 23.88 -25.90 5.92
CA GLN A 104 23.96 -27.33 5.61
C GLN A 104 23.44 -28.18 6.77
N ASP A 105 22.74 -29.27 6.47
CA ASP A 105 22.46 -30.30 7.47
C ASP A 105 23.69 -31.19 7.73
N PRO A 106 23.65 -32.12 8.70
CA PRO A 106 24.77 -33.01 9.00
C PRO A 106 25.19 -33.95 7.87
N GLU A 107 24.34 -34.16 6.85
CA GLU A 107 24.65 -34.99 5.68
C GLU A 107 25.17 -34.15 4.50
N GLY A 108 25.30 -32.84 4.67
CA GLY A 108 25.79 -31.91 3.66
C GLY A 108 24.72 -31.45 2.66
N ASN A 109 23.44 -31.71 2.94
CA ASN A 109 22.33 -31.19 2.12
C ASN A 109 22.20 -29.69 2.34
N TYR A 110 21.91 -28.95 1.27
CA TYR A 110 21.96 -27.49 1.25
C TYR A 110 20.58 -26.85 1.31
N PHE A 111 20.46 -25.86 2.18
CA PHE A 111 19.23 -25.14 2.47
C PHE A 111 19.46 -23.64 2.42
N VAL A 112 18.43 -22.90 2.06
CA VAL A 112 18.45 -21.43 2.06
C VAL A 112 17.32 -20.93 2.96
N VAL A 113 17.60 -19.95 3.80
CA VAL A 113 16.59 -19.19 4.52
C VAL A 113 16.49 -17.81 3.89
N VAL A 114 15.28 -17.40 3.57
CA VAL A 114 14.95 -16.05 3.10
C VAL A 114 14.16 -15.38 4.20
N MET A 115 14.50 -14.13 4.51
CA MET A 115 13.73 -13.32 5.44
C MET A 115 12.27 -13.21 4.95
N GLY A 116 11.33 -13.52 5.84
CA GLY A 116 9.91 -13.33 5.60
C GLY A 116 9.63 -11.93 5.07
N LEU A 117 9.02 -11.88 3.89
CA LEU A 117 8.91 -10.69 3.04
C LEU A 117 8.46 -9.46 3.82
N THR A 118 9.33 -8.44 3.76
CA THR A 118 9.00 -7.01 3.64
C THR A 118 7.63 -6.61 4.14
N LEU A 119 7.61 -5.94 5.29
CA LEU A 119 6.55 -4.98 5.59
C LEU A 119 6.32 -4.16 4.32
N ARG A 120 5.14 -4.31 3.73
CA ARG A 120 4.72 -3.46 2.63
C ARG A 120 4.85 -2.02 3.12
N THR A 121 5.76 -1.24 2.53
CA THR A 121 5.84 0.20 2.81
C THR A 121 4.53 0.83 2.34
N LEU A 122 3.88 1.52 3.27
CA LEU A 122 2.64 2.25 3.01
C LEU A 122 3.02 3.72 2.84
N GLU A 123 3.04 4.18 1.59
CA GLU A 123 3.39 5.56 1.25
C GLU A 123 2.16 6.47 1.45
N ASN A 124 2.21 7.23 2.55
CA ASN A 124 1.20 8.16 2.99
C ASN A 124 1.29 9.48 2.23
N ASP A 125 0.16 10.15 2.04
CA ASP A 125 0.14 11.57 1.74
C ASP A 125 0.05 12.44 3.00
N THR A 126 0.09 13.75 2.79
CA THR A 126 -0.26 14.76 3.80
C THR A 126 -1.10 15.85 3.14
N ILE A 127 -1.98 16.49 3.90
CA ILE A 127 -2.94 17.44 3.37
C ILE A 127 -2.45 18.90 3.42
N VAL A 128 -2.64 19.61 2.30
CA VAL A 128 -2.67 21.08 2.25
C VAL A 128 -4.13 21.54 2.21
N SER A 129 -4.55 22.19 3.28
CA SER A 129 -5.89 22.80 3.39
C SER A 129 -6.08 23.96 2.40
N VAL A 130 -7.32 24.42 2.27
CA VAL A 130 -7.64 25.65 1.52
C VAL A 130 -7.04 26.86 2.24
N LEU A 131 -6.07 27.49 1.59
CA LEU A 131 -5.27 28.61 2.14
C LEU A 131 -5.10 29.68 1.06
N SER A 132 -4.59 30.87 1.43
CA SER A 132 -4.11 31.82 0.43
C SER A 132 -2.96 31.22 -0.39
N PHE A 133 -2.72 31.74 -1.60
CA PHE A 133 -1.64 31.25 -2.45
C PHE A 133 -0.27 31.29 -1.75
N GLU A 134 0.08 32.41 -1.10
CA GLU A 134 1.34 32.54 -0.35
C GLU A 134 1.50 31.48 0.75
N LYS A 135 0.42 31.19 1.48
CA LYS A 135 0.40 30.16 2.53
C LYS A 135 0.48 28.76 1.92
N THR A 136 -0.19 28.52 0.80
CA THR A 136 -0.11 27.25 0.06
C THR A 136 1.32 26.98 -0.41
N VAL A 137 2.01 27.98 -0.98
CA VAL A 137 3.42 27.88 -1.37
C VAL A 137 4.31 27.59 -0.17
N SER A 138 4.12 28.34 0.93
CA SER A 138 4.91 28.15 2.16
C SER A 138 4.72 26.74 2.73
N GLU A 139 3.48 26.25 2.75
CA GLU A 139 3.14 24.95 3.31
C GLU A 139 3.63 23.80 2.42
N THR A 140 3.48 23.93 1.11
CA THR A 140 4.02 22.97 0.13
C THR A 140 5.53 22.85 0.30
N LYS A 141 6.27 23.97 0.39
CA LYS A 141 7.72 23.95 0.64
C LYS A 141 8.08 23.31 1.98
N ARG A 142 7.26 23.52 3.02
CA ARG A 142 7.45 22.90 4.34
C ARG A 142 7.30 21.38 4.25
N ILE A 143 6.30 20.90 3.52
CA ILE A 143 6.01 19.47 3.32
C ILE A 143 7.12 18.80 2.50
N LEU A 144 7.51 19.41 1.38
CA LEU A 144 8.62 18.92 0.55
C LEU A 144 9.93 18.84 1.34
N LYS A 145 10.22 19.85 2.17
CA LYS A 145 11.40 19.84 3.05
C LYS A 145 11.34 18.72 4.11
N LYS A 146 10.13 18.31 4.52
CA LYS A 146 9.94 17.17 5.41
C LYS A 146 10.14 15.82 4.70
N GLY A 147 10.19 15.77 3.36
CA GLY A 147 10.44 14.53 2.62
C GLY A 147 9.19 13.78 2.14
N TYR A 148 8.00 14.39 2.21
CA TYR A 148 6.79 13.76 1.67
C TYR A 148 6.81 13.71 0.15
N HIS A 149 6.42 12.56 -0.40
CA HIS A 149 6.32 12.30 -1.84
C HIS A 149 4.89 12.39 -2.39
N HIS A 150 3.88 12.40 -1.53
CA HIS A 150 2.48 12.52 -1.93
C HIS A 150 1.84 13.69 -1.17
N ILE A 151 1.22 14.62 -1.90
CA ILE A 151 0.59 15.80 -1.29
C ILE A 151 -0.85 15.91 -1.77
N LYS A 152 -1.79 15.93 -0.82
CA LYS A 152 -3.22 16.04 -1.09
C LYS A 152 -3.70 17.48 -0.88
N TYR A 153 -4.22 18.10 -1.94
CA TYR A 153 -4.76 19.45 -1.87
C TYR A 153 -6.28 19.42 -1.74
N LYS A 154 -6.77 20.08 -0.70
CA LYS A 154 -8.20 20.38 -0.57
C LYS A 154 -8.57 21.50 -1.52
N VAL A 155 -9.70 21.34 -2.20
CA VAL A 155 -10.25 22.29 -3.17
C VAL A 155 -11.67 22.68 -2.76
N VAL A 156 -12.03 23.92 -3.00
CA VAL A 156 -13.41 24.40 -2.84
C VAL A 156 -13.92 24.98 -4.16
N ASN A 157 -15.22 25.20 -4.24
CA ASN A 157 -15.83 25.88 -5.37
C ASN A 157 -15.48 27.37 -5.38
N ASN A 158 -14.32 27.70 -5.95
CA ASN A 158 -13.83 29.04 -6.16
C ASN A 158 -12.96 29.06 -7.44
N PRO A 159 -13.17 30.02 -8.37
CA PRO A 159 -12.41 30.11 -9.62
C PRO A 159 -10.88 30.09 -9.47
N ASP A 160 -10.35 30.66 -8.38
CA ASP A 160 -8.90 30.78 -8.18
C ASP A 160 -8.25 29.51 -7.60
N GLU A 161 -9.03 28.49 -7.21
CA GLU A 161 -8.51 27.33 -6.47
C GLU A 161 -7.62 26.43 -7.32
N ILE A 162 -7.92 26.31 -8.61
CA ILE A 162 -7.11 25.47 -9.50
C ILE A 162 -5.83 26.20 -9.89
N ASP A 163 -5.93 27.49 -10.18
CA ASP A 163 -4.76 28.34 -10.43
C ASP A 163 -3.80 28.36 -9.23
N ARG A 164 -4.33 28.34 -8.00
CA ARG A 164 -3.53 28.22 -6.77
C ARG A 164 -2.68 26.95 -6.74
N ILE A 165 -3.15 25.85 -7.32
CA ILE A 165 -2.46 24.56 -7.35
C ILE A 165 -1.52 24.47 -8.56
N ILE A 166 -1.98 24.86 -9.76
CA ILE A 166 -1.17 24.84 -10.99
C ILE A 166 0.09 25.69 -10.86
N GLN A 167 0.00 26.86 -10.20
CA GLN A 167 1.16 27.72 -9.96
C GLN A 167 2.23 27.09 -9.05
N LEU A 168 1.96 25.94 -8.42
CA LEU A 168 2.94 25.19 -7.64
C LEU A 168 3.83 24.27 -8.50
N ALA A 169 3.53 24.13 -9.80
CA ALA A 169 4.30 23.29 -10.72
C ALA A 169 5.80 23.61 -10.72
N ASP A 170 6.18 24.89 -10.59
CA ASP A 170 7.59 25.31 -10.56
C ASP A 170 8.35 24.90 -9.28
N ILE A 171 7.63 24.51 -8.22
CA ILE A 171 8.24 24.18 -6.91
C ILE A 171 8.06 22.71 -6.51
N ILE A 172 7.15 21.98 -7.15
CA ILE A 172 6.90 20.56 -6.89
C ILE A 172 7.81 19.75 -7.83
N PRO A 173 8.70 18.90 -7.29
CA PRO A 173 9.51 17.99 -8.10
C PRO A 173 8.67 16.98 -8.88
N ASP A 174 9.18 16.52 -10.04
CA ASP A 174 8.47 15.56 -10.91
C ASP A 174 8.18 14.21 -10.24
N ASP A 175 8.97 13.81 -9.24
CA ASP A 175 8.83 12.58 -8.46
C ASP A 175 7.86 12.71 -7.27
N VAL A 176 7.26 13.89 -7.07
CA VAL A 176 6.21 14.11 -6.06
C VAL A 176 4.85 14.06 -6.74
N SER A 177 3.94 13.23 -6.22
CA SER A 177 2.57 13.13 -6.72
C SER A 177 1.62 14.07 -6.00
N ILE A 178 0.59 14.49 -6.72
CA ILE A 178 -0.45 15.40 -6.26
C ILE A 178 -1.79 14.69 -6.28
N ARG A 179 -2.53 14.82 -5.19
CA ARG A 179 -3.86 14.26 -5.01
C ARG A 179 -4.83 15.42 -4.80
N ILE A 180 -6.02 15.37 -5.39
CA ILE A 180 -6.98 16.47 -5.32
C ILE A 180 -8.26 15.98 -4.65
N ASP A 181 -8.77 16.72 -3.67
CA ASP A 181 -10.01 16.37 -2.99
C ASP A 181 -10.89 17.61 -2.80
N PRO A 182 -11.90 17.80 -3.66
CA PRO A 182 -12.85 18.89 -3.52
C PRO A 182 -13.94 18.66 -2.46
N ASN A 183 -14.00 17.50 -1.80
CA ASN A 183 -15.04 17.11 -0.85
C ASN A 183 -16.45 17.50 -1.31
N GLN A 184 -16.83 17.04 -2.51
CA GLN A 184 -18.14 17.26 -3.11
C GLN A 184 -18.50 18.73 -3.40
N SER A 185 -17.51 19.63 -3.46
CA SER A 185 -17.76 21.07 -3.63
C SER A 185 -18.06 21.47 -5.08
N LEU A 186 -17.62 20.69 -6.06
CA LEU A 186 -17.75 21.01 -7.48
C LEU A 186 -18.99 20.39 -8.11
N ASN A 187 -19.41 20.95 -9.25
CA ASN A 187 -20.31 20.28 -10.17
C ASN A 187 -19.53 19.69 -11.35
N TYR A 188 -20.24 18.99 -12.25
CA TYR A 188 -19.65 18.39 -13.45
C TYR A 188 -18.80 19.36 -14.28
N PHE A 189 -19.33 20.54 -14.62
CA PHE A 189 -18.63 21.50 -15.49
C PHE A 189 -17.36 22.02 -14.84
N GLN A 190 -17.43 22.38 -13.56
CA GLN A 190 -16.28 22.86 -12.80
C GLN A 190 -15.20 21.77 -12.63
N THR A 191 -15.63 20.52 -12.47
CA THR A 191 -14.71 19.38 -12.41
C THR A 191 -13.98 19.20 -13.74
N MET A 192 -14.68 19.35 -14.86
CA MET A 192 -14.05 19.25 -16.19
C MET A 192 -13.12 20.44 -16.48
N GLU A 193 -13.47 21.65 -16.05
CA GLU A 193 -12.57 22.81 -16.12
C GLU A 193 -11.28 22.57 -15.33
N MET A 194 -11.41 22.05 -14.10
CA MET A 194 -10.27 21.66 -13.27
C MET A 194 -9.39 20.60 -13.96
N ILE A 195 -10.01 19.52 -14.46
CA ILE A 195 -9.28 18.43 -15.14
C ILE A 195 -8.51 18.96 -16.34
N ASN A 196 -9.13 19.77 -17.20
CA ASN A 196 -8.46 20.32 -18.37
C ASN A 196 -7.25 21.17 -17.98
N ALA A 197 -7.39 22.01 -16.94
CA ALA A 197 -6.29 22.84 -16.46
C ALA A 197 -5.16 22.00 -15.84
N LEU A 198 -5.48 20.91 -15.14
CA LEU A 198 -4.49 19.96 -14.62
C LEU A 198 -3.77 19.20 -15.74
N ASP A 199 -4.49 18.76 -16.78
CA ASP A 199 -3.92 18.08 -17.95
C ASP A 199 -2.97 18.99 -18.76
N GLU A 200 -3.17 20.31 -18.71
CA GLU A 200 -2.27 21.30 -19.32
C GLU A 200 -1.03 21.63 -18.45
N SER A 201 -1.03 21.21 -17.19
CA SER A 201 0.08 21.44 -16.25
C SER A 201 1.14 20.33 -16.32
N THR A 202 2.29 20.55 -15.68
CA THR A 202 3.33 19.52 -15.51
C THR A 202 3.18 18.75 -14.20
N LEU A 203 2.12 18.98 -13.42
CA LEU A 203 1.91 18.31 -12.14
C LEU A 203 1.58 16.83 -12.34
N ASN A 204 2.24 15.98 -11.55
CA ASN A 204 1.94 14.55 -11.50
C ASN A 204 0.68 14.30 -10.67
N VAL A 205 -0.50 14.46 -11.28
CA VAL A 205 -1.78 14.23 -10.59
C VAL A 205 -2.12 12.74 -10.53
N GLU A 206 -2.13 12.19 -9.33
CA GLU A 206 -2.34 10.76 -9.09
C GLU A 206 -3.81 10.37 -9.07
N PHE A 207 -4.69 11.21 -8.50
CA PHE A 207 -6.14 11.03 -8.53
C PHE A 207 -6.92 12.30 -8.14
N ILE A 208 -8.23 12.28 -8.43
CA ILE A 208 -9.23 13.22 -7.90
C ILE A 208 -10.24 12.44 -7.06
N GLU A 209 -10.38 12.81 -5.79
CA GLU A 209 -11.31 12.19 -4.83
C GLU A 209 -12.60 13.02 -4.72
N GLN A 210 -13.73 12.33 -4.85
CA GLN A 210 -15.10 12.84 -4.70
C GLN A 210 -15.32 14.31 -5.15
N PRO A 211 -15.18 14.61 -6.45
CA PRO A 211 -15.32 15.99 -6.93
C PRO A 211 -16.74 16.55 -6.77
N VAL A 212 -17.76 15.71 -6.97
CA VAL A 212 -19.17 16.10 -6.95
C VAL A 212 -19.92 15.47 -5.78
N LYS A 213 -21.13 15.97 -5.50
CA LYS A 213 -22.05 15.45 -4.47
C LYS A 213 -22.18 13.94 -4.54
N SER A 214 -22.18 13.28 -3.38
CA SER A 214 -22.20 11.82 -3.26
C SER A 214 -23.41 11.15 -3.94
N ILE A 215 -24.50 11.91 -4.12
CA ILE A 215 -25.71 11.49 -4.81
C ILE A 215 -25.64 11.60 -6.34
N ASN A 216 -24.65 12.31 -6.90
CA ASN A 216 -24.53 12.58 -8.33
C ASN A 216 -23.71 11.51 -9.05
N TYR A 217 -24.15 10.25 -8.95
CA TYR A 217 -23.46 9.09 -9.54
C TYR A 217 -23.22 9.21 -11.05
N GLU A 218 -24.19 9.74 -11.79
CA GLU A 218 -24.05 9.91 -13.25
C GLU A 218 -22.98 10.95 -13.62
N ASP A 219 -22.81 11.99 -12.81
CA ASP A 219 -21.72 12.94 -13.04
C ASP A 219 -20.37 12.29 -12.76
N MET A 220 -20.24 11.50 -11.68
CA MET A 220 -19.02 10.71 -11.42
C MET A 220 -18.68 9.81 -12.61
N LYS A 221 -19.67 9.12 -13.19
CA LYS A 221 -19.51 8.29 -14.40
C LYS A 221 -18.99 9.08 -15.59
N ARG A 222 -19.62 10.23 -15.85
CA ARG A 222 -19.30 11.09 -16.99
C ARG A 222 -17.89 11.64 -16.87
N ILE A 223 -17.51 12.09 -15.68
CA ILE A 223 -16.16 12.59 -15.38
C ILE A 223 -15.12 11.47 -15.58
N SER A 224 -15.32 10.32 -14.93
CA SER A 224 -14.37 9.18 -15.01
C SER A 224 -14.12 8.69 -16.44
N ARG A 225 -15.09 8.83 -17.35
CA ARG A 225 -14.94 8.48 -18.78
C ARG A 225 -14.20 9.51 -19.62
N GLN A 226 -14.07 10.74 -19.13
CA GLN A 226 -13.50 11.86 -19.89
C GLN A 226 -12.07 12.20 -19.51
N THR A 227 -11.54 11.61 -18.44
CA THR A 227 -10.16 11.81 -18.00
C THR A 227 -9.43 10.49 -17.85
N LYS A 228 -8.09 10.55 -17.88
CA LYS A 228 -7.23 9.45 -17.47
C LYS A 228 -6.87 9.51 -15.99
N ILE A 229 -7.08 10.65 -15.34
CA ILE A 229 -6.87 10.82 -13.90
C ILE A 229 -7.90 9.94 -13.17
N PRO A 230 -7.46 8.99 -12.33
CA PRO A 230 -8.37 8.16 -11.55
C PRO A 230 -9.34 9.00 -10.72
N ILE A 231 -10.62 8.65 -10.76
CA ILE A 231 -11.65 9.26 -9.91
C ILE A 231 -11.95 8.33 -8.75
N ILE A 232 -11.74 8.79 -7.52
CA ILE A 232 -11.96 7.99 -6.31
C ILE A 232 -13.29 8.38 -5.66
N ALA A 233 -14.11 7.40 -5.33
CA ALA A 233 -15.36 7.61 -4.58
C ALA A 233 -15.09 7.53 -3.07
N ASP A 234 -15.34 8.62 -2.33
CA ASP A 234 -15.24 8.69 -0.87
C ASP A 234 -16.62 8.76 -0.22
N GLU A 235 -17.26 9.93 -0.18
CA GLU A 235 -18.56 10.09 0.48
C GLU A 235 -19.71 9.34 -0.23
N SER A 236 -19.47 8.81 -1.43
CA SER A 236 -20.38 7.88 -2.10
C SER A 236 -20.25 6.42 -1.63
N VAL A 237 -19.31 6.08 -0.74
CA VAL A 237 -19.07 4.70 -0.26
C VAL A 237 -18.97 4.65 1.26
N PHE A 238 -19.95 4.04 1.92
CA PHE A 238 -19.89 3.74 3.36
C PHE A 238 -19.81 2.22 3.61
N ASN A 239 -20.66 1.44 2.94
CA ASN A 239 -20.81 0.00 3.13
C ASN A 239 -20.73 -0.77 1.80
N LEU A 240 -20.84 -2.10 1.87
CA LEU A 240 -20.74 -2.98 0.69
C LEU A 240 -21.77 -2.66 -0.40
N GLU A 241 -22.98 -2.27 -0.05
CA GLU A 241 -24.02 -1.96 -1.05
C GLU A 241 -23.66 -0.69 -1.84
N ASP A 242 -23.08 0.30 -1.17
CA ASP A 242 -22.57 1.48 -1.84
C ASP A 242 -21.38 1.14 -2.76
N ALA A 243 -20.46 0.30 -2.30
CA ALA A 243 -19.32 -0.15 -3.10
C ALA A 243 -19.76 -0.93 -4.35
N LYS A 244 -20.72 -1.86 -4.21
CA LYS A 244 -21.36 -2.55 -5.35
C LYS A 244 -21.92 -1.55 -6.35
N ARG A 245 -22.69 -0.57 -5.87
CA ARG A 245 -23.26 0.48 -6.72
C ARG A 245 -22.18 1.21 -7.50
N ILE A 246 -21.09 1.62 -6.85
CA ILE A 246 -19.99 2.34 -7.52
C ILE A 246 -19.28 1.46 -8.55
N ILE A 247 -18.88 0.25 -8.15
CA ILE A 247 -18.03 -0.63 -8.95
C ILE A 247 -18.79 -1.21 -10.14
N GLU A 248 -19.98 -1.76 -9.93
CA GLU A 248 -20.76 -2.44 -10.98
C GLU A 248 -21.28 -1.46 -12.05
N ASN A 249 -21.49 -0.19 -11.68
CA ASN A 249 -21.98 0.84 -12.60
C ASN A 249 -20.88 1.75 -13.15
N HIS A 250 -19.63 1.54 -12.72
CA HIS A 250 -18.46 2.34 -13.09
C HIS A 250 -18.62 3.84 -12.74
N TYR A 251 -19.02 4.13 -11.52
CA TYR A 251 -19.13 5.50 -10.98
C TYR A 251 -17.82 6.02 -10.34
N GLY A 252 -16.68 5.47 -10.76
CA GLY A 252 -15.35 5.78 -10.25
C GLY A 252 -14.35 4.72 -10.72
N SER A 253 -13.06 5.04 -10.59
CA SER A 253 -11.94 4.16 -10.92
C SER A 253 -11.42 3.39 -9.70
N ALA A 254 -11.65 3.93 -8.49
CA ALA A 254 -11.26 3.34 -7.21
C ALA A 254 -12.23 3.81 -6.10
N ILE A 255 -12.15 3.18 -4.93
CA ILE A 255 -12.94 3.55 -3.75
C ILE A 255 -12.04 3.94 -2.58
N ASN A 256 -12.47 4.94 -1.79
CA ASN A 256 -11.84 5.30 -0.52
C ASN A 256 -12.55 4.58 0.63
N ILE A 257 -11.85 3.62 1.24
CA ILE A 257 -12.30 2.87 2.40
C ILE A 257 -11.76 3.56 3.66
N LYS A 258 -12.67 3.94 4.57
CA LYS A 258 -12.34 4.53 5.86
C LYS A 258 -12.97 3.69 6.95
N LEU A 259 -12.19 3.29 7.96
CA LEU A 259 -12.64 2.40 9.03
C LEU A 259 -13.93 2.91 9.70
N ILE A 260 -13.99 4.21 9.98
CA ILE A 260 -15.13 4.87 10.63
C ILE A 260 -16.40 4.91 9.77
N LYS A 261 -16.27 5.03 8.44
CA LYS A 261 -17.42 5.02 7.53
C LYS A 261 -18.02 3.61 7.40
N SER A 262 -17.14 2.61 7.41
CA SER A 262 -17.49 1.22 7.14
C SER A 262 -17.95 0.44 8.37
N GLY A 263 -18.00 1.05 9.55
CA GLY A 263 -18.52 0.38 10.73
C GLY A 263 -17.62 -0.74 11.30
N GLY A 264 -16.34 -0.75 10.92
CA GLY A 264 -15.32 -1.60 11.53
C GLY A 264 -14.54 -2.50 10.58
N PRO A 265 -13.60 -3.30 11.12
CA PRO A 265 -12.58 -4.00 10.34
C PRO A 265 -13.15 -5.11 9.43
N LEU A 266 -14.24 -5.77 9.84
CA LEU A 266 -14.85 -6.85 9.06
C LEU A 266 -15.45 -6.33 7.74
N GLU A 267 -16.21 -5.24 7.81
CA GLU A 267 -16.78 -4.59 6.61
C GLU A 267 -15.68 -4.06 5.70
N VAL A 268 -14.61 -3.46 6.27
CA VAL A 268 -13.45 -2.99 5.50
C VAL A 268 -12.80 -4.12 4.68
N ILE A 269 -12.63 -5.31 5.28
CA ILE A 269 -12.11 -6.48 4.57
C ILE A 269 -13.06 -6.92 3.46
N GLU A 270 -14.38 -6.91 3.72
CA GLU A 270 -15.39 -7.28 2.73
C GLU A 270 -15.41 -6.31 1.55
N LEU A 271 -15.35 -5.00 1.81
CA LEU A 271 -15.24 -3.93 0.82
C LEU A 271 -14.01 -4.09 -0.08
N ALA A 272 -12.82 -4.21 0.54
CA ALA A 272 -11.58 -4.36 -0.20
C ALA A 272 -11.55 -5.67 -1.01
N THR A 273 -12.09 -6.76 -0.46
CA THR A 273 -12.19 -8.06 -1.16
C THR A 273 -13.14 -7.99 -2.33
N PHE A 274 -14.27 -7.29 -2.19
CA PHE A 274 -15.21 -7.07 -3.28
C PHE A 274 -14.55 -6.24 -4.39
N ALA A 275 -13.93 -5.11 -4.06
CA ALA A 275 -13.18 -4.29 -5.02
C ALA A 275 -12.11 -5.10 -5.76
N LYS A 276 -11.32 -5.90 -5.04
CA LYS A 276 -10.29 -6.78 -5.62
C LYS A 276 -10.84 -7.76 -6.66
N ARG A 277 -12.02 -8.36 -6.41
CA ARG A 277 -12.64 -9.31 -7.34
C ARG A 277 -13.11 -8.67 -8.64
N HIS A 278 -13.23 -7.34 -8.66
CA HIS A 278 -13.62 -6.54 -9.81
C HIS A 278 -12.44 -5.74 -10.39
N ASP A 279 -11.21 -6.07 -9.99
CA ASP A 279 -9.98 -5.38 -10.41
C ASP A 279 -10.02 -3.86 -10.12
N VAL A 280 -10.63 -3.48 -8.99
CA VAL A 280 -10.73 -2.10 -8.51
C VAL A 280 -9.76 -1.87 -7.34
N ASP A 281 -8.94 -0.84 -7.49
CA ASP A 281 -8.00 -0.38 -6.46
C ASP A 281 -8.74 0.31 -5.30
N CYS A 282 -8.11 0.30 -4.13
CA CYS A 282 -8.57 1.00 -2.94
C CYS A 282 -7.59 2.08 -2.50
N LEU A 283 -8.14 3.22 -2.10
CA LEU A 283 -7.51 4.17 -1.19
C LEU A 283 -7.93 3.80 0.24
N PHE A 284 -6.98 3.71 1.17
CA PHE A 284 -7.29 3.66 2.60
C PHE A 284 -7.12 5.04 3.19
N GLY A 285 -8.25 5.70 3.41
CA GLY A 285 -8.29 7.06 3.93
C GLY A 285 -8.64 7.12 5.41
N CYS A 286 -8.62 8.34 5.92
CA CYS A 286 -9.06 8.67 7.27
C CYS A 286 -9.99 9.87 7.31
N THR A 287 -10.56 10.07 8.49
CA THR A 287 -11.02 11.34 9.01
C THR A 287 -10.05 11.76 10.14
N ILE A 288 -10.33 12.85 10.85
CA ILE A 288 -9.53 13.19 12.04
C ILE A 288 -9.87 12.18 13.14
N GLU A 289 -9.05 11.13 13.25
CA GLU A 289 -9.29 9.97 14.11
C GLU A 289 -8.07 9.68 14.99
N ALA A 290 -8.32 9.20 16.21
CA ALA A 290 -7.26 8.80 17.13
C ALA A 290 -6.37 7.70 16.53
N ASN A 291 -5.13 7.63 17.00
CA ASN A 291 -4.11 6.66 16.58
C ASN A 291 -4.56 5.20 16.64
N ILE A 292 -5.55 4.86 17.48
CA ILE A 292 -6.17 3.53 17.50
C ILE A 292 -6.89 3.17 16.20
N SER A 293 -7.65 4.08 15.62
CA SER A 293 -8.31 3.87 14.33
C SER A 293 -7.28 3.78 13.22
N MET A 294 -6.33 4.73 13.21
CA MET A 294 -5.29 4.81 12.19
C MET A 294 -4.39 3.57 12.17
N THR A 295 -4.06 3.04 13.35
CA THR A 295 -3.28 1.81 13.46
C THR A 295 -4.04 0.62 12.89
N MET A 296 -5.32 0.45 13.21
CA MET A 296 -6.14 -0.61 12.62
C MET A 296 -6.22 -0.46 11.08
N SER A 297 -6.44 0.75 10.57
CA SER A 297 -6.48 1.02 9.13
C SER A 297 -5.16 0.64 8.43
N ALA A 298 -4.01 0.96 9.02
CA ALA A 298 -2.70 0.58 8.48
C ALA A 298 -2.45 -0.93 8.50
N TYR A 299 -2.83 -1.62 9.59
CA TYR A 299 -2.74 -3.09 9.66
C TYR A 299 -3.59 -3.76 8.57
N LEU A 300 -4.83 -3.29 8.38
CA LEU A 300 -5.72 -3.81 7.34
C LEU A 300 -5.17 -3.51 5.94
N SER A 301 -4.72 -2.28 5.68
CA SER A 301 -4.24 -1.89 4.35
C SER A 301 -2.95 -2.61 3.95
N ALA A 302 -2.05 -2.87 4.89
CA ALA A 302 -0.84 -3.65 4.65
C ALA A 302 -1.15 -5.10 4.21
N GLY A 303 -2.24 -5.70 4.71
CA GLY A 303 -2.66 -7.06 4.37
C GLY A 303 -3.47 -7.19 3.06
N LEU A 304 -3.88 -6.07 2.46
CA LEU A 304 -4.80 -6.05 1.32
C LEU A 304 -4.08 -5.63 0.03
N SER A 305 -3.91 -6.58 -0.89
CA SER A 305 -3.05 -6.41 -2.08
C SER A 305 -3.55 -5.40 -3.11
N ASN A 306 -4.83 -5.03 -3.09
CA ASN A 306 -5.43 -4.04 -4.01
C ASN A 306 -5.57 -2.65 -3.37
N VAL A 307 -5.04 -2.45 -2.16
CA VAL A 307 -4.83 -1.09 -1.70
C VAL A 307 -3.71 -0.52 -2.55
N LYS A 308 -3.92 0.65 -3.16
CA LYS A 308 -2.92 1.33 -3.99
C LYS A 308 -2.48 2.64 -3.37
N TYR A 309 -3.38 3.30 -2.64
CA TYR A 309 -3.16 4.62 -2.06
C TYR A 309 -3.42 4.60 -0.55
N ILE A 310 -2.71 5.45 0.18
CA ILE A 310 -2.83 5.61 1.64
C ILE A 310 -2.98 7.11 1.96
N ASP A 311 -4.00 7.43 2.76
CA ASP A 311 -4.32 8.77 3.29
C ASP A 311 -4.68 8.62 4.78
N LEU A 312 -3.64 8.41 5.60
CA LEU A 312 -3.71 8.24 7.05
C LEU A 312 -3.05 9.42 7.79
N ASP A 313 -3.18 10.62 7.21
CA ASP A 313 -2.59 11.86 7.70
C ASP A 313 -3.25 12.41 8.98
N GLY A 314 -4.35 11.81 9.44
CA GLY A 314 -5.04 12.17 10.68
C GLY A 314 -4.13 12.20 11.92
N LEU A 315 -3.00 11.46 11.89
CA LEU A 315 -1.98 11.50 12.95
C LEU A 315 -1.31 12.87 13.09
N ASP A 316 -1.17 13.64 12.01
CA ASP A 316 -0.51 14.95 12.01
C ASP A 316 -1.32 16.02 12.77
N TYR A 317 -2.62 15.78 12.94
CA TYR A 317 -3.57 16.76 13.50
C TYR A 317 -3.93 16.52 14.97
N ILE A 318 -3.40 15.47 15.59
CA ILE A 318 -3.67 15.11 16.98
C ILE A 318 -2.46 15.46 17.84
N ALA A 319 -2.59 16.52 18.64
CA ALA A 319 -1.51 16.99 19.52
C ALA A 319 -1.24 16.03 20.69
N ASP A 320 -2.31 15.43 21.23
CA ASP A 320 -2.28 14.57 22.40
C ASP A 320 -3.37 13.49 22.31
N SER A 321 -3.07 12.30 22.84
CA SER A 321 -3.96 11.14 22.81
C SER A 321 -3.79 10.35 24.11
N PRO A 322 -4.87 9.85 24.72
CA PRO A 322 -4.75 8.95 25.87
C PRO A 322 -4.22 7.57 25.47
N PHE A 323 -3.96 7.32 24.19
CA PHE A 323 -3.43 6.08 23.66
C PHE A 323 -1.95 6.24 23.29
N ILE A 324 -1.11 5.37 23.82
CA ILE A 324 0.31 5.26 23.45
C ILE A 324 0.54 4.04 22.55
N GLY A 325 1.60 4.11 21.74
CA GLY A 325 1.92 3.09 20.75
C GLY A 325 1.15 3.28 19.44
N GLY A 326 1.06 2.21 18.65
CA GLY A 326 0.48 2.24 17.30
C GLY A 326 1.46 2.73 16.23
N ILE A 327 0.91 3.01 15.04
CA ILE A 327 1.69 3.42 13.88
C ILE A 327 2.35 4.80 14.06
N LYS A 328 3.38 5.05 13.28
CA LYS A 328 4.01 6.37 13.12
C LYS A 328 4.06 6.73 11.65
N ASP A 329 3.93 8.01 11.35
CA ASP A 329 4.29 8.55 10.04
C ASP A 329 5.73 9.06 10.09
N ASP A 330 6.63 8.39 9.36
CA ASP A 330 8.00 8.83 9.14
C ASP A 330 8.09 9.45 7.75
N HIS A 331 7.72 10.73 7.66
CA HIS A 331 7.89 11.54 6.45
C HIS A 331 7.16 11.00 5.20
N GLY A 332 5.95 10.45 5.38
CA GLY A 332 5.19 9.81 4.32
C GLY A 332 5.35 8.30 4.30
N GLN A 333 6.10 7.69 5.22
CA GLN A 333 6.20 6.24 5.36
C GLN A 333 5.51 5.79 6.65
N ILE A 334 4.39 5.08 6.52
CA ILE A 334 3.72 4.53 7.70
C ILE A 334 4.51 3.34 8.24
N MET A 335 5.05 3.54 9.44
CA MET A 335 5.78 2.53 10.20
C MET A 335 4.80 1.76 11.08
N ILE A 336 4.55 0.50 10.71
CA ILE A 336 3.77 -0.43 11.53
C ILE A 336 4.70 -1.05 12.59
N PRO A 337 4.45 -0.85 13.89
CA PRO A 337 5.31 -1.38 14.94
C PRO A 337 5.34 -2.92 14.95
N LYS A 338 6.53 -3.51 15.07
CA LYS A 338 6.68 -4.93 15.43
C LYS A 338 6.17 -5.13 16.86
N GLN A 339 5.25 -6.07 17.07
CA GLN A 339 4.65 -6.32 18.38
C GLN A 339 4.10 -7.74 18.51
N ASP A 340 4.05 -8.24 19.74
CA ASP A 340 3.65 -9.62 20.03
C ASP A 340 2.13 -9.83 19.93
N ASN A 341 1.31 -8.95 20.52
CA ASN A 341 -0.14 -9.15 20.63
C ASN A 341 -0.94 -7.86 20.33
N GLY A 342 -2.01 -8.02 19.54
CA GLY A 342 -3.00 -6.97 19.28
C GLY A 342 -2.47 -5.83 18.40
N LEU A 343 -3.01 -4.62 18.60
CA LEU A 343 -2.64 -3.40 17.87
C LEU A 343 -1.41 -2.68 18.43
N GLY A 344 -0.81 -3.17 19.52
CA GLY A 344 0.32 -2.52 20.19
C GLY A 344 0.02 -1.11 20.65
N ILE A 345 -1.24 -0.91 21.05
CA ILE A 345 -1.74 0.32 21.64
C ILE A 345 -2.11 0.04 23.08
N SER A 346 -1.72 0.95 23.97
CA SER A 346 -2.11 0.94 25.38
C SER A 346 -2.83 2.22 25.73
N LEU A 347 -3.88 2.12 26.56
CA LEU A 347 -4.57 3.26 27.13
C LEU A 347 -3.83 3.75 28.38
N LEU A 348 -3.60 5.05 28.49
CA LEU A 348 -3.15 5.74 29.69
C LEU A 348 -4.38 6.18 30.50
N PRO A 349 -4.78 5.46 31.57
CA PRO A 349 -6.09 5.67 32.20
C PRO A 349 -6.24 7.07 32.81
N ASN A 350 -5.15 7.61 33.37
CA ASN A 350 -5.16 8.94 33.98
C ASN A 350 -5.32 10.07 32.94
N GLU A 351 -4.82 9.87 31.72
CA GLU A 351 -5.00 10.83 30.63
C GLU A 351 -6.41 10.71 30.06
N ALA A 352 -6.90 9.48 29.86
CA ALA A 352 -8.28 9.22 29.45
C ALA A 352 -9.31 9.91 30.35
N LEU A 353 -9.09 9.86 31.68
CA LEU A 353 -9.96 10.53 32.64
C LEU A 353 -9.98 12.06 32.49
N LYS A 354 -8.89 12.69 32.02
CA LYS A 354 -8.88 14.14 31.74
C LYS A 354 -9.83 14.46 30.59
N TYR A 355 -9.72 13.76 29.47
CA TYR A 355 -10.61 13.97 28.33
C TYR A 355 -12.08 13.71 28.67
N ILE A 356 -12.38 12.66 29.46
CA ILE A 356 -13.75 12.39 29.93
C ILE A 356 -14.26 13.55 30.81
N SER A 357 -13.43 14.02 31.74
CA SER A 357 -13.81 15.13 32.62
C SER A 357 -14.04 16.42 31.82
N ASP A 358 -13.15 16.74 30.88
CA ASP A 358 -13.25 17.90 30.01
C ASP A 358 -14.49 17.83 29.12
N PHE A 359 -14.83 16.64 28.58
CA PHE A 359 -16.04 16.44 27.81
C PHE A 359 -17.29 16.70 28.66
N ILE A 360 -17.39 16.12 29.86
CA ILE A 360 -18.52 16.32 30.77
C ILE A 360 -18.65 17.79 31.22
N ASN A 361 -17.52 18.47 31.44
CA ASN A 361 -17.52 19.85 31.91
C ASN A 361 -17.86 20.87 30.80
N ASN A 362 -17.50 20.58 29.55
CA ASN A 362 -17.67 21.51 28.43
C ASN A 362 -18.94 21.25 27.61
N TYR A 363 -19.50 20.04 27.68
CA TYR A 363 -20.72 19.67 27.00
C TYR A 363 -21.73 19.22 28.07
N GLU A 364 -22.74 20.05 28.34
CA GLU A 364 -23.90 19.63 29.14
C GLU A 364 -24.54 18.43 28.45
N VAL A 365 -24.33 17.23 28.98
CA VAL A 365 -25.02 15.99 28.58
C VAL A 365 -26.29 15.81 29.40
#